data_AF-A0A969E315-F1
#
_entry.id   AF-A0A969E315-F1
#
_cell.length_a   1.000
_cell.length_b   1.000
_cell.length_c   1.000
_cell.angle_alpha   90.00
_cell.angle_beta   90.00
_cell.angle_gamma   90.00
#
_symmetry.space_group_name_H-M   'P 1'
#
loop_
_entity.id
_entity.type
_entity.pdbx_description
1 polymer ?
#
loop_
_entity_poly.entity_id
_entity_poly.type
_entity_poly.pdbx_seq_one_letter_code
_entity_poly.pdbx_strand_id
1 'polypeptide(L)'
;MGAQHPDYLLMENIRYDYVRRTLTPEHLAVKALRLHISNMAGEPNGSRLLDQMIHNGKQLFILDQLLPRTPDSLKFGYTASQTQWCKENEAGIWASFLKENVLYETNQKKIAKLISPSPNSPGMPAEAPGETGNFIGWQIVKQFMRREPNTTLTQLIQLRDAQQILEKSKYKPARIK
;
A
#
# COMPACT_ATOMS: atom_id res chain seq x y z
N MET A 1 -10.16 23.83 -1.95
CA MET A 1 -8.74 24.24 -2.14
C MET A 1 -8.02 23.11 -2.87
N GLY A 2 -7.12 23.42 -3.82
CA GLY A 2 -6.42 22.43 -4.65
C GLY A 2 -4.96 22.20 -4.24
N ALA A 3 -4.29 21.23 -4.86
CA ALA A 3 -2.94 20.75 -4.49
C ALA A 3 -1.83 21.82 -4.40
N GLN A 4 -2.00 22.97 -5.05
CA GLN A 4 -0.98 24.04 -5.08
C GLN A 4 -1.29 25.22 -4.14
N HIS A 5 -2.21 25.07 -3.18
CA HIS A 5 -2.54 26.16 -2.27
C HIS A 5 -1.30 26.60 -1.46
N PRO A 6 -0.94 27.90 -1.44
CA PRO A 6 0.31 28.38 -0.82
C PRO A 6 0.37 28.08 0.68
N ASP A 7 -0.75 28.11 1.39
CA ASP A 7 -0.84 27.80 2.82
C ASP A 7 -0.33 26.40 3.18
N TYR A 8 -0.36 25.44 2.23
CA TYR A 8 0.15 24.09 2.47
C TYR A 8 1.67 24.06 2.70
N LEU A 9 2.41 25.06 2.20
CA LEU A 9 3.86 25.16 2.43
C LEU A 9 4.19 25.49 3.89
N LEU A 10 3.25 26.09 4.62
CA LEU A 10 3.41 26.50 6.02
C LEU A 10 3.04 25.38 7.00
N MET A 11 2.46 24.28 6.52
CA MET A 11 1.99 23.17 7.34
C MET A 11 2.93 21.96 7.22
N GLU A 12 3.63 21.60 8.30
CA GLU A 12 4.68 20.57 8.28
C GLU A 12 4.20 19.21 7.74
N ASN A 13 2.96 18.83 8.02
CA ASN A 13 2.36 17.55 7.63
C ASN A 13 1.91 17.49 6.16
N ILE A 14 1.78 18.62 5.47
CA ILE A 14 1.31 18.68 4.07
C ILE A 14 2.21 19.53 3.16
N ARG A 15 3.41 19.92 3.60
CA ARG A 15 4.36 20.68 2.76
C ARG A 15 4.95 19.86 1.59
N TYR A 16 5.02 18.54 1.73
CA TYR A 16 5.66 17.66 0.74
C TYR A 16 4.78 17.43 -0.50
N ASP A 17 5.37 17.46 -1.69
CA ASP A 17 4.64 17.33 -2.97
C ASP A 17 3.84 16.02 -3.08
N TYR A 18 4.42 14.92 -2.59
CA TYR A 18 3.76 13.61 -2.63
C TYR A 18 2.50 13.53 -1.76
N VAL A 19 2.36 14.42 -0.77
CA VAL A 19 1.15 14.59 0.04
C VAL A 19 0.18 15.54 -0.65
N ARG A 20 0.67 16.71 -1.08
CA ARG A 20 -0.16 17.76 -1.70
C ARG A 20 -0.87 17.32 -2.97
N ARG A 21 -0.24 16.49 -3.80
CA ARG A 21 -0.88 15.92 -5.01
C ARG A 21 -2.15 15.12 -4.72
N THR A 22 -2.33 14.66 -3.49
CA THR A 22 -3.52 13.93 -3.05
C THR A 22 -4.61 14.87 -2.51
N LEU A 23 -4.37 16.18 -2.43
CA LEU A 23 -5.31 17.20 -1.96
C LEU A 23 -6.07 17.81 -3.14
N THR A 24 -6.73 16.94 -3.92
CA THR A 24 -7.57 17.34 -5.06
C THR A 24 -8.98 16.78 -4.90
N PRO A 25 -9.99 17.37 -5.58
CA PRO A 25 -11.36 16.86 -5.53
C PRO A 25 -11.48 15.38 -5.92
N GLU A 26 -10.66 14.91 -6.85
CA GLU A 26 -10.65 13.52 -7.33
C GLU A 26 -10.21 12.53 -6.23
N HIS A 27 -9.40 12.99 -5.27
CA HIS A 27 -8.95 12.17 -4.14
C HIS A 27 -9.91 12.22 -2.94
N LEU A 28 -10.92 13.10 -2.94
CA LEU A 28 -11.80 13.27 -1.79
C LEU A 28 -12.53 11.97 -1.43
N ALA A 29 -13.16 11.33 -2.42
CA ALA A 29 -13.86 10.07 -2.24
C ALA A 29 -12.90 8.95 -1.77
N VAL A 30 -11.70 8.88 -2.37
CA VAL A 30 -10.67 7.92 -1.98
C VAL A 30 -10.25 8.10 -0.52
N LYS A 31 -9.97 9.33 -0.09
CA LYS A 31 -9.54 9.63 1.29
C LYS A 31 -10.66 9.37 2.30
N ALA A 32 -11.89 9.77 2.00
CA ALA A 32 -13.04 9.53 2.86
C ALA A 32 -13.27 8.03 3.08
N LEU A 33 -13.24 7.24 2.01
CA LEU A 33 -13.39 5.78 2.11
C LEU A 33 -12.20 5.12 2.81
N ARG A 34 -10.97 5.55 2.55
CA ARG A 34 -9.79 5.06 3.28
C ARG A 34 -9.90 5.28 4.78
N LEU A 35 -10.36 6.46 5.21
CA LEU A 35 -10.59 6.76 6.63
C LEU A 35 -11.65 5.82 7.22
N HIS A 36 -12.77 5.64 6.51
CA HIS A 36 -13.84 4.75 6.96
C HIS A 36 -13.37 3.29 7.07
N ILE A 37 -12.67 2.77 6.06
CA ILE A 37 -12.12 1.41 6.04
C ILE A 37 -11.10 1.23 7.17
N SER A 38 -10.24 2.23 7.41
CA SER A 38 -9.25 2.19 8.49
C SER A 38 -9.91 2.07 9.86
N ASN A 39 -10.96 2.86 10.11
CA ASN A 39 -11.73 2.79 11.36
C ASN A 39 -12.39 1.42 11.56
N MET A 40 -12.85 0.78 10.48
CA MET A 40 -13.40 -0.58 10.55
C MET A 40 -12.34 -1.66 10.75
N ALA A 41 -11.16 -1.49 10.14
CA ALA A 41 -10.08 -2.48 10.18
C ALA A 41 -9.34 -2.49 11.53
N GLY A 42 -9.34 -1.36 12.25
CA GLY A 42 -8.63 -1.19 13.51
C GLY A 42 -7.11 -1.21 13.31
N GLU A 43 -6.38 -1.52 14.37
CA GLU A 43 -4.91 -1.58 14.35
C GLU A 43 -4.39 -2.89 13.73
N PRO A 44 -3.21 -2.85 13.08
CA PRO A 44 -2.53 -4.05 12.60
C PRO A 44 -2.17 -5.00 13.74
N ASN A 45 -2.31 -6.30 13.48
CA ASN A 45 -1.95 -7.35 14.43
C ASN A 45 -0.47 -7.71 14.28
N GLY A 46 0.39 -6.96 14.95
CA GLY A 46 1.84 -7.17 14.95
C GLY A 46 2.62 -5.95 14.46
N SER A 47 3.93 -5.97 14.72
CA SER A 47 4.83 -4.86 14.44
C SER A 47 5.77 -5.12 13.27
N ARG A 48 5.73 -6.33 12.67
CA ARG A 48 6.60 -6.68 11.55
C ARG A 48 6.15 -6.00 10.27
N LEU A 49 7.07 -5.77 9.33
CA LEU A 49 6.71 -5.25 8.00
C LEU A 49 5.58 -6.07 7.36
N LEU A 50 5.66 -7.41 7.45
CA LEU A 50 4.63 -8.31 6.90
C LEU A 50 3.25 -8.04 7.51
N ASP A 51 3.15 -7.87 8.83
CA ASP A 51 1.88 -7.63 9.51
C ASP A 51 1.25 -6.32 9.04
N GLN A 52 2.08 -5.28 8.96
CA GLN A 52 1.69 -3.93 8.56
C GLN A 52 1.30 -3.85 7.08
N MET A 53 2.12 -4.39 6.18
CA MET A 53 1.88 -4.34 4.74
C MET A 53 0.64 -5.16 4.36
N ILE A 54 0.40 -6.30 5.02
CA ILE A 54 -0.80 -7.12 4.77
C ILE A 54 -2.03 -6.40 5.33
N HIS A 55 -1.95 -5.81 6.52
CA HIS A 55 -3.03 -4.99 7.06
C HIS A 55 -3.42 -3.86 6.08
N ASN A 56 -2.45 -3.06 5.62
CA ASN A 56 -2.68 -2.01 4.64
C ASN A 56 -3.16 -2.56 3.29
N GLY A 57 -2.64 -3.72 2.87
CA GLY A 57 -3.05 -4.45 1.68
C GLY A 57 -4.52 -4.86 1.70
N LYS A 58 -5.05 -5.27 2.86
CA LYS A 58 -6.47 -5.56 3.05
C LYS A 58 -7.34 -4.32 2.87
N GLN A 59 -6.93 -3.20 3.49
CA GLN A 59 -7.64 -1.92 3.34
C GLN A 59 -7.66 -1.46 1.87
N LEU A 60 -6.51 -1.58 1.19
CA LEU A 60 -6.38 -1.29 -0.24
C LEU A 60 -7.25 -2.20 -1.11
N PHE A 61 -7.35 -3.48 -0.79
CA PHE A 61 -8.18 -4.42 -1.52
C PHE A 61 -9.67 -4.06 -1.39
N ILE A 62 -10.13 -3.73 -0.18
CA ILE A 62 -11.52 -3.29 0.05
C ILE A 62 -11.80 -1.99 -0.72
N LEU A 63 -10.88 -1.03 -0.65
CA LEU A 63 -10.98 0.21 -1.42
C LEU A 63 -11.08 -0.06 -2.92
N ASP A 64 -10.30 -1.02 -3.44
CA ASP A 64 -10.33 -1.44 -4.85
C ASP A 64 -11.70 -2.01 -5.24
N GLN A 65 -12.32 -2.81 -4.35
CA GLN A 65 -13.67 -3.33 -4.57
C GLN A 65 -14.76 -2.24 -4.53
N LEU A 66 -14.61 -1.24 -3.66
CA LEU A 66 -15.57 -0.12 -3.55
C LEU A 66 -15.42 0.89 -4.68
N LEU A 67 -14.22 1.03 -5.26
CA LEU A 67 -13.89 1.99 -6.31
C LEU A 67 -13.30 1.29 -7.56
N PRO A 68 -14.02 0.38 -8.22
CA PRO A 68 -13.48 -0.43 -9.32
C PRO A 68 -13.11 0.39 -10.57
N ARG A 69 -13.75 1.56 -10.75
CA ARG A 69 -13.50 2.47 -11.89
C ARG A 69 -12.44 3.53 -11.59
N THR A 70 -11.97 3.62 -10.35
CA THR A 70 -10.97 4.62 -9.95
C THR A 70 -9.57 4.10 -10.28
N PRO A 71 -8.72 4.89 -10.96
CA PRO A 71 -7.34 4.51 -11.24
C PRO A 71 -6.54 4.15 -9.99
N ASP A 72 -5.67 3.14 -10.10
CA ASP A 72 -4.76 2.73 -9.03
C ASP A 72 -3.88 3.89 -8.54
N SER A 73 -3.48 4.80 -9.44
CA SER A 73 -2.71 6.01 -9.09
C SER A 73 -3.43 6.86 -8.06
N LEU A 74 -4.74 7.09 -8.21
CA LEU A 74 -5.54 7.84 -7.22
C LEU A 74 -5.71 7.06 -5.92
N LYS A 75 -5.90 5.73 -6.01
CA LYS A 75 -6.02 4.87 -4.82
C LYS A 75 -4.75 4.99 -3.99
N PHE A 76 -3.57 4.79 -4.57
CA PHE A 76 -2.26 4.85 -3.90
C PHE A 76 -1.75 6.28 -3.66
N GLY A 77 -2.34 7.30 -4.27
CA GLY A 77 -1.78 8.65 -4.27
C GLY A 77 -0.44 8.74 -5.02
N TYR A 78 -0.22 7.86 -5.99
CA TYR A 78 0.96 7.80 -6.86
C TYR A 78 0.74 8.62 -8.13
N THR A 79 1.82 8.99 -8.83
CA THR A 79 1.69 9.39 -10.23
C THR A 79 1.41 8.17 -11.11
N ALA A 80 0.88 8.37 -12.31
CA ALA A 80 0.69 7.28 -13.28
C ALA A 80 2.00 6.53 -13.55
N SER A 81 3.12 7.25 -13.69
CA SER A 81 4.45 6.67 -13.90
C SER A 81 4.91 5.83 -12.70
N GLN A 82 4.67 6.29 -11.47
CA GLN A 82 5.00 5.53 -10.26
C GLN A 82 4.17 4.25 -10.14
N THR A 83 2.86 4.33 -10.43
CA THR A 83 2.00 3.15 -10.48
C THR A 83 2.47 2.14 -11.52
N GLN A 84 2.84 2.63 -12.71
CA GLN A 84 3.34 1.78 -13.78
C GLN A 84 4.68 1.13 -13.40
N TRP A 85 5.60 1.91 -12.83
CA TRP A 85 6.88 1.40 -12.34
C TRP A 85 6.70 0.29 -11.30
N CYS A 86 5.79 0.45 -10.33
CA CYS A 86 5.50 -0.59 -9.35
C CYS A 86 4.99 -1.89 -9.99
N LYS A 87 4.15 -1.79 -11.02
CA LYS A 87 3.64 -2.95 -11.77
C LYS A 87 4.77 -3.65 -12.53
N GLU A 88 5.63 -2.89 -13.18
CA GLU A 88 6.75 -3.43 -13.96
C GLU A 88 7.83 -4.07 -13.08
N ASN A 89 8.04 -3.51 -11.89
CA ASN A 89 9.10 -3.91 -10.98
C ASN A 89 8.60 -4.74 -9.79
N GLU A 90 7.35 -5.25 -9.81
CA GLU A 90 6.74 -6.01 -8.72
C GLU A 90 7.63 -7.17 -8.25
N ALA A 91 8.20 -7.92 -9.19
CA ALA A 91 9.12 -9.02 -8.90
C ALA A 91 10.45 -8.55 -8.32
N GLY A 92 10.95 -7.39 -8.75
CA GLY A 92 12.16 -6.77 -8.22
C GLY A 92 11.97 -6.30 -6.78
N ILE A 93 10.87 -5.59 -6.50
CA ILE A 93 10.49 -5.13 -5.16
C ILE A 93 10.40 -6.34 -4.21
N TRP A 94 9.68 -7.40 -4.61
CA TRP A 94 9.57 -8.62 -3.81
C TRP A 94 10.90 -9.31 -3.58
N ALA A 95 11.76 -9.40 -4.59
CA ALA A 95 13.08 -9.99 -4.45
C ALA A 95 13.97 -9.19 -3.47
N SER A 96 13.91 -7.86 -3.50
CA SER A 96 14.60 -7.01 -2.52
C SER A 96 14.11 -7.29 -1.11
N PHE A 97 12.80 -7.45 -0.90
CA PHE A 97 12.25 -7.75 0.42
C PHE A 97 12.73 -9.07 0.99
N LEU A 98 12.85 -10.09 0.15
CA LEU A 98 13.40 -11.39 0.54
C LEU A 98 14.91 -11.33 0.79
N LYS A 99 15.65 -10.66 -0.11
CA LYS A 99 17.11 -10.54 -0.03
C LYS A 99 17.56 -9.83 1.25
N GLU A 100 16.87 -8.74 1.61
CA GLU A 100 17.17 -7.95 2.80
C GLU A 100 16.47 -8.48 4.05
N ASN A 101 15.67 -9.55 3.93
CA ASN A 101 14.86 -10.14 4.99
C ASN A 101 13.97 -9.12 5.72
N VAL A 102 13.51 -8.07 5.02
CA VAL A 102 12.78 -6.96 5.65
C VAL A 102 11.35 -7.33 6.04
N LEU A 103 10.80 -8.44 5.52
CA LEU A 103 9.44 -8.90 5.87
C LEU A 103 9.24 -9.11 7.38
N TYR A 104 10.29 -9.55 8.08
CA TYR A 104 10.26 -9.80 9.52
C TYR A 104 10.98 -8.71 10.33
N GLU A 105 11.40 -7.61 9.69
CA GLU A 105 11.91 -6.43 10.39
C GLU A 105 10.81 -5.86 11.30
N THR A 106 11.20 -5.40 12.48
CA THR A 106 10.31 -4.84 13.52
C THR A 106 10.67 -3.39 13.88
N ASN A 107 11.79 -2.89 13.39
CA ASN A 107 12.19 -1.50 13.58
C ASN A 107 11.25 -0.55 12.83
N GLN A 108 10.37 0.11 13.59
CA GLN A 108 9.33 0.99 13.06
C GLN A 108 9.85 2.12 12.18
N LYS A 109 11.06 2.65 12.45
CA LYS A 109 11.63 3.71 11.62
C LYS A 109 12.01 3.22 10.22
N LYS A 110 12.50 1.98 10.11
CA LYS A 110 12.82 1.36 8.82
C LYS A 110 11.55 1.00 8.07
N ILE A 111 10.59 0.39 8.77
CA ILE A 111 9.31 -0.04 8.20
C ILE A 111 8.49 1.14 7.71
N ALA A 112 8.41 2.24 8.47
CA ALA A 112 7.60 3.41 8.13
C ALA A 112 7.91 3.95 6.72
N LYS A 113 9.17 3.93 6.27
CA LYS A 113 9.53 4.39 4.92
C LYS A 113 8.97 3.49 3.80
N LEU A 114 8.63 2.23 4.11
CA LEU A 114 8.06 1.26 3.17
C LEU A 114 6.53 1.18 3.21
N ILE A 115 5.88 1.67 4.27
CA ILE A 115 4.42 1.55 4.47
C ILE A 115 3.69 2.86 4.77
N SER A 116 4.42 3.95 4.97
CA SER A 116 3.87 5.29 5.20
C SER A 116 4.31 6.23 4.07
N PRO A 117 3.56 7.33 3.84
CA PRO A 117 3.90 8.30 2.80
C PRO A 117 5.35 8.75 2.89
N SER A 118 6.09 8.54 1.81
CA SER A 118 7.54 8.81 1.71
C SER A 118 7.86 9.22 0.27
N PRO A 119 8.88 10.08 0.03
CA PRO A 119 9.29 10.42 -1.33
C PRO A 119 9.78 9.21 -2.13
N ASN A 120 10.45 8.25 -1.48
CA ASN A 120 10.99 7.04 -2.10
C ASN A 120 10.97 5.84 -1.14
N SER A 121 11.21 4.65 -1.67
CA SER A 121 11.41 3.42 -0.88
C SER A 121 12.91 3.16 -0.64
N PRO A 122 13.37 2.96 0.62
CA PRO A 122 14.77 2.63 0.91
C PRO A 122 15.20 1.32 0.24
N GLY A 123 16.48 1.25 -0.14
CA GLY A 123 17.05 0.04 -0.77
C GLY A 123 16.61 -0.17 -2.23
N MET A 124 15.90 0.80 -2.82
CA MET A 124 15.39 0.74 -4.20
C MET A 124 15.90 1.91 -5.04
N PRO A 125 15.82 1.81 -6.39
CA PRO A 125 16.13 2.92 -7.29
C PRO A 125 15.29 4.17 -7.01
N ALA A 126 15.75 5.33 -7.49
CA ALA A 126 15.11 6.63 -7.21
C ALA A 126 13.68 6.73 -7.77
N GLU A 127 13.36 5.93 -8.79
CA GLU A 127 12.05 5.81 -9.41
C GLU A 127 11.02 5.11 -8.53
N ALA A 128 11.48 4.32 -7.54
CA ALA A 128 10.61 3.60 -6.63
C ALA A 128 9.86 4.59 -5.71
N PRO A 129 8.52 4.68 -5.80
CA PRO A 129 7.76 5.55 -4.91
C PRO A 129 7.90 5.07 -3.46
N GLY A 130 7.56 5.92 -2.49
CA GLY A 130 7.31 5.44 -1.13
C GLY A 130 6.15 4.44 -1.08
N GLU A 131 5.98 3.76 0.05
CA GLU A 131 4.86 2.82 0.27
C GLU A 131 4.88 1.55 -0.61
N THR A 132 6.03 1.15 -1.17
CA THR A 132 6.14 -0.10 -1.96
C THR A 132 5.75 -1.34 -1.15
N GLY A 133 5.90 -1.30 0.18
CA GLY A 133 5.38 -2.32 1.08
C GLY A 133 3.87 -2.46 0.95
N ASN A 134 3.12 -1.36 0.97
CA ASN A 134 1.67 -1.37 0.81
C ASN A 134 1.25 -1.90 -0.58
N PHE A 135 1.99 -1.55 -1.63
CA PHE A 135 1.76 -2.08 -2.98
C PHE A 135 1.90 -3.62 -3.01
N ILE A 136 2.98 -4.17 -2.48
CA ILE A 136 3.17 -5.62 -2.42
C ILE A 136 2.14 -6.29 -1.50
N GLY A 137 1.83 -5.69 -0.36
CA GLY A 137 0.78 -6.18 0.54
C GLY A 137 -0.58 -6.29 -0.17
N TRP A 138 -0.94 -5.29 -0.99
CA TRP A 138 -2.13 -5.32 -1.82
C TRP A 138 -2.11 -6.46 -2.86
N GLN A 139 -0.98 -6.67 -3.54
CA GLN A 139 -0.86 -7.77 -4.51
C GLN A 139 -0.95 -9.15 -3.85
N ILE A 140 -0.35 -9.33 -2.67
CA ILE A 140 -0.48 -10.55 -1.88
C ILE A 140 -1.95 -10.81 -1.52
N VAL A 141 -2.66 -9.78 -1.02
CA VAL A 141 -4.08 -9.91 -0.66
C VAL A 141 -4.95 -10.20 -1.89
N LYS A 142 -4.70 -9.55 -3.02
CA LYS A 142 -5.39 -9.86 -4.29
C LYS A 142 -5.21 -11.31 -4.69
N GLN A 143 -3.98 -11.80 -4.61
CA GLN A 143 -3.66 -13.18 -4.95
C GLN A 143 -4.30 -14.17 -3.96
N PHE A 144 -4.31 -13.84 -2.67
CA PHE A 144 -5.03 -14.59 -1.65
C PHE A 144 -6.52 -14.70 -1.97
N MET A 145 -7.20 -13.58 -2.22
CA MET A 145 -8.65 -13.56 -2.50
C MET A 145 -9.01 -14.30 -3.79
N ARG A 146 -8.11 -14.33 -4.79
CA ARG A 146 -8.27 -15.16 -5.99
C ARG A 146 -8.20 -16.66 -5.71
N ARG A 147 -7.36 -17.06 -4.74
CA ARG A 147 -7.16 -18.47 -4.37
C ARG A 147 -8.18 -18.97 -3.34
N GLU A 148 -8.75 -18.05 -2.56
CA GLU A 148 -9.73 -18.32 -1.51
C GLU A 148 -11.06 -17.61 -1.85
N PRO A 149 -11.74 -17.95 -2.96
CA PRO A 149 -12.87 -17.18 -3.50
C PRO A 149 -14.10 -17.13 -2.60
N ASN A 150 -14.19 -18.03 -1.61
CA ASN A 150 -15.28 -18.06 -0.63
C ASN A 150 -15.03 -17.13 0.57
N THR A 151 -13.86 -16.48 0.64
CA THR A 151 -13.54 -15.52 1.71
C THR A 151 -14.29 -14.22 1.46
N THR A 152 -15.11 -13.81 2.42
CA THR A 152 -15.81 -12.52 2.38
C THR A 152 -14.89 -11.36 2.79
N LEU A 153 -15.25 -10.12 2.46
CA LEU A 153 -14.50 -8.94 2.91
C LEU A 153 -14.45 -8.85 4.45
N THR A 154 -15.53 -9.20 5.14
CA THR A 154 -15.56 -9.23 6.61
C THR A 154 -14.57 -10.24 7.18
N GLN A 155 -14.55 -11.46 6.62
CA GLN A 155 -13.57 -12.48 7.01
C GLN A 155 -12.14 -12.05 6.71
N LEU A 156 -11.90 -11.41 5.56
CA LEU A 156 -10.59 -10.88 5.20
C LEU A 156 -10.08 -9.89 6.26
N ILE A 157 -10.91 -8.91 6.67
CA ILE A 157 -10.55 -7.94 7.71
C ILE A 157 -10.20 -8.64 9.02
N GLN A 158 -11.05 -9.60 9.43
CA GLN A 158 -10.91 -10.35 10.68
C GLN A 158 -9.71 -11.32 10.69
N LEU A 159 -9.18 -11.68 9.52
CA LEU A 159 -8.01 -12.56 9.42
C LEU A 159 -6.77 -11.82 9.92
N ARG A 160 -6.31 -12.20 11.12
CA ARG A 160 -5.23 -11.51 11.85
C ARG A 160 -3.83 -12.06 11.58
N ASP A 161 -3.74 -13.27 11.04
CA ASP A 161 -2.45 -13.90 10.75
C ASP A 161 -1.97 -13.51 9.34
N ALA A 162 -1.02 -12.57 9.29
CA ALA A 162 -0.42 -12.12 8.03
C ALA A 162 0.44 -13.22 7.37
N GLN A 163 1.04 -14.11 8.17
CA GLN A 163 1.82 -15.24 7.66
C GLN A 163 0.90 -16.22 6.92
N GLN A 164 -0.26 -16.51 7.49
CA GLN A 164 -1.28 -17.35 6.86
C GLN A 164 -1.73 -16.79 5.50
N ILE A 165 -1.96 -15.48 5.40
CA ILE A 165 -2.34 -14.82 4.14
C ILE A 165 -1.22 -14.99 3.11
N LEU A 166 0.02 -14.72 3.48
CA LEU A 166 1.18 -14.88 2.59
C LEU A 166 1.30 -16.33 2.10
N GLU A 167 1.21 -17.31 2.99
CA GLU A 167 1.36 -18.73 2.65
C GLU A 167 0.24 -19.27 1.75
N LYS A 168 -1.01 -18.87 2.01
CA LYS A 168 -2.18 -19.27 1.21
C LYS A 168 -2.23 -18.58 -0.14
N SER A 169 -1.74 -17.34 -0.23
CA SER A 169 -1.62 -16.61 -1.50
C SER A 169 -0.67 -17.29 -2.48
N LYS A 170 0.31 -18.08 -1.99
CA LYS A 170 1.41 -18.62 -2.80
C LYS A 170 2.07 -17.52 -3.64
N TYR A 171 2.22 -16.33 -3.04
CA TYR A 171 2.65 -15.14 -3.75
C TYR A 171 4.03 -15.35 -4.39
N LYS A 172 4.06 -15.24 -5.71
CA LYS A 172 5.25 -15.33 -6.55
C LYS A 172 5.03 -14.43 -7.76
N PRO A 173 5.43 -13.15 -7.68
CA PRO A 173 5.20 -12.21 -8.76
C PRO A 173 5.90 -12.66 -10.03
N ALA A 174 5.23 -12.51 -11.17
CA ALA A 174 5.79 -12.84 -12.47
C ALA A 174 6.92 -11.85 -12.81
N ARG A 175 8.03 -12.35 -13.35
CA ARG A 175 9.03 -11.49 -13.97
C ARG A 175 8.47 -11.06 -15.32
N ILE A 176 8.23 -9.77 -15.52
CA ILE A 176 7.96 -9.23 -16.84
C ILE A 176 9.25 -9.42 -17.65
N LYS A 177 9.14 -10.13 -18.77
CA LYS A 177 10.24 -10.36 -19.72
C LYS A 177 10.36 -9.17 -20.67
#